data_AF-A0A1W1VKQ0-F1
#
_entry.id   AF-A0A1W1VKQ0-F1
#
_cell.length_a   1.000
_cell.length_b   1.000
_cell.length_c   1.000
_cell.angle_alpha   90.00
_cell.angle_beta   90.00
_cell.angle_gamma   90.00
#
_symmetry.space_group_name_H-M   'P 1'
#
loop_
_entity.id
_entity.type
_entity.pdbx_description
1 polymer ?
#
loop_
_entity_poly.entity_id
_entity_poly.type
_entity_poly.pdbx_seq_one_letter_code
_entity_poly.pdbx_strand_id
1 'polypeptide(L)'
;MPERFLRAWLKLARAQRKAIAERQGEDLEHILAAKERLSLLLSQKLAIYHPGDQSACLVKEILAEEEAAREELVRWREKVAEEFCQLQKWRELIQHQRALAPVRNRLFERRC
;
A
#
# COMPACT_ATOMS: atom_id res chain seq x y z
N MET A 1 31.88 8.09 -0.80
CA MET A 1 30.98 8.10 -1.97
C MET A 1 29.77 7.11 -1.95
N PRO A 2 29.42 6.40 -0.87
CA PRO A 2 28.13 5.67 -0.78
C PRO A 2 27.01 6.43 -0.04
N GLU A 3 27.35 7.43 0.77
CA GLU A 3 26.37 8.28 1.47
C GLU A 3 25.41 9.00 0.50
N ARG A 4 25.87 9.33 -0.73
CA ARG A 4 25.00 9.93 -1.75
C ARG A 4 23.89 8.96 -2.17
N PHE A 5 24.19 7.68 -2.29
CA PHE A 5 23.19 6.65 -2.61
C PHE A 5 22.26 6.39 -1.42
N LEU A 6 22.78 6.37 -0.19
CA LEU A 6 21.94 6.27 1.02
C LEU A 6 21.00 7.47 1.16
N ARG A 7 21.48 8.70 0.90
CA ARG A 7 20.63 9.89 0.88
C ARG A 7 19.56 9.83 -0.22
N ALA A 8 19.89 9.28 -1.38
CA ALA A 8 18.89 9.05 -2.44
C ALA A 8 17.84 8.02 -1.99
N TRP A 9 18.27 6.93 -1.34
CA TRP A 9 17.35 5.93 -0.79
C TRP A 9 16.43 6.54 0.26
N LEU A 10 16.97 7.33 1.19
CA LEU A 10 16.18 8.00 2.21
C LEU A 10 15.10 8.92 1.62
N LYS A 11 15.43 9.65 0.54
CA LYS A 11 14.43 10.45 -0.20
C LYS A 11 13.34 9.57 -0.81
N LEU A 12 13.70 8.44 -1.41
CA LEU A 12 12.73 7.49 -1.95
C LEU A 12 11.87 6.85 -0.85
N ALA A 13 12.44 6.56 0.33
CA ALA A 13 11.69 6.01 1.47
C ALA A 13 10.64 7.00 2.00
N ARG A 14 11.02 8.27 2.17
CA ARG A 14 10.09 9.35 2.52
C ARG A 14 8.99 9.55 1.48
N ALA A 15 9.36 9.54 0.20
CA ALA A 15 8.41 9.66 -0.90
C ALA A 15 7.43 8.48 -0.94
N GLN A 16 7.92 7.25 -0.74
CA GLN A 16 7.08 6.05 -0.67
C GLN A 16 6.06 6.16 0.46
N ARG A 17 6.49 6.50 1.67
CA ARG A 17 5.58 6.68 2.82
C ARG A 17 4.49 7.70 2.51
N LYS A 18 4.86 8.83 1.90
CA LYS A 18 3.92 9.87 1.49
C LYS A 18 2.92 9.37 0.45
N ALA A 19 3.40 8.71 -0.62
CA ALA A 19 2.55 8.17 -1.68
C ALA A 19 1.55 7.14 -1.14
N ILE A 20 1.97 6.29 -0.19
CA ILE A 20 1.09 5.33 0.48
C ILE A 20 0.02 6.06 1.32
N ALA A 21 0.44 7.02 2.15
CA ALA A 21 -0.49 7.79 2.99
C ALA A 21 -1.53 8.56 2.15
N GLU A 22 -1.11 9.08 0.99
CA GLU A 22 -1.94 9.85 0.05
C GLU A 22 -2.65 8.99 -1.00
N ARG A 23 -2.47 7.65 -0.97
CA ARG A 23 -3.06 6.69 -1.93
C ARG A 23 -2.71 6.96 -3.39
N GLN A 24 -1.52 7.48 -3.66
CA GLN A 24 -1.01 7.76 -5.00
C GLN A 24 -0.38 6.49 -5.60
N GLY A 25 -1.21 5.66 -6.25
CA GLY A 25 -0.78 4.37 -6.82
C GLY A 25 0.29 4.49 -7.91
N GLU A 26 0.10 5.37 -8.89
CA GLU A 26 1.05 5.58 -9.99
C GLU A 26 2.42 6.10 -9.49
N ASP A 27 2.41 7.04 -8.55
CA ASP A 27 3.64 7.56 -7.95
C ASP A 27 4.37 6.46 -7.15
N LEU A 28 3.61 5.62 -6.44
CA LEU A 28 4.18 4.51 -5.69
C LEU A 28 4.90 3.51 -6.62
N GLU A 29 4.31 3.16 -7.76
CA GLU A 29 4.94 2.28 -8.75
C GLU A 29 6.27 2.84 -9.26
N HIS A 30 6.31 4.13 -9.62
CA HIS A 30 7.53 4.79 -10.05
C HIS A 30 8.61 4.81 -8.95
N ILE A 31 8.22 5.03 -7.69
CA ILE A 31 9.13 5.05 -6.55
C ILE A 31 9.73 3.65 -6.31
N LEU A 32 8.91 2.60 -6.36
CA LEU A 32 9.38 1.22 -6.18
C LEU A 32 10.36 0.80 -7.27
N ALA A 33 10.06 1.12 -8.53
CA ALA A 33 10.98 0.88 -9.65
C ALA A 33 12.31 1.64 -9.49
N ALA A 34 12.27 2.88 -8.96
CA ALA A 34 13.48 3.64 -8.66
C ALA A 34 14.31 3.01 -7.54
N LYS A 35 13.66 2.46 -6.49
CA LYS A 35 14.33 1.74 -5.41
C LYS A 35 14.98 0.44 -5.87
N GLU A 36 14.33 -0.33 -6.74
CA GLU A 36 14.92 -1.53 -7.34
C GLU A 36 16.17 -1.22 -8.16
N ARG A 37 16.14 -0.16 -8.98
CA ARG A 37 17.33 0.29 -9.71
C ARG A 37 18.45 0.71 -8.76
N LEU A 38 18.11 1.41 -7.68
CA LEU A 38 19.08 1.84 -6.68
C LEU A 38 19.70 0.66 -5.92
N SER A 39 18.91 -0.37 -5.59
CA SER A 39 19.40 -1.56 -4.89
C SER A 39 20.39 -2.36 -5.75
N LEU A 40 20.12 -2.48 -7.06
CA LEU A 40 21.04 -3.10 -8.03
C LEU A 40 22.36 -2.33 -8.14
N LEU A 41 22.31 -1.00 -8.15
CA LEU A 41 23.52 -0.17 -8.20
C LEU A 41 24.35 -0.29 -6.91
N LEU A 42 23.68 -0.42 -5.76
CA LEU A 42 24.34 -0.59 -4.48
C LEU A 42 24.96 -1.97 -4.32
N SER A 43 24.29 -3.04 -4.74
CA SER A 43 24.84 -4.40 -4.69
C SER A 43 26.10 -4.55 -5.54
N GLN A 44 26.18 -3.84 -6.67
CA GLN A 44 27.37 -3.82 -7.54
C GLN A 44 28.53 -2.99 -6.96
N LYS A 45 28.25 -1.96 -6.14
CA LYS A 45 29.24 -0.98 -5.68
C LYS A 45 29.70 -1.16 -4.22
N LEU A 46 28.96 -1.91 -3.41
CA LEU A 46 29.23 -2.04 -1.96
C LEU A 46 30.20 -3.17 -1.57
N ALA A 47 30.72 -3.95 -2.52
CA ALA A 47 31.62 -5.07 -2.23
C ALA A 47 32.92 -4.67 -1.48
N ILE A 48 33.27 -3.38 -1.42
CA ILE A 48 34.50 -2.87 -0.81
C ILE A 48 34.22 -1.65 0.10
N TYR A 49 33.02 -1.57 0.70
CA TYR A 49 32.66 -0.42 1.54
C TYR A 49 32.68 -0.73 3.03
N HIS A 50 33.45 0.05 3.80
CA HIS A 50 33.36 0.11 5.25
C HIS A 50 32.51 1.32 5.69
N PRO A 51 31.35 1.10 6.32
CA PRO A 51 30.48 2.18 6.75
C PRO A 51 31.11 2.98 7.89
N GLY A 52 31.18 4.31 7.71
CA GLY A 52 31.41 5.25 8.79
C GLY A 52 30.11 5.62 9.53
N ASP A 53 30.22 6.31 10.66
CA ASP A 53 29.08 6.66 11.54
C ASP A 53 27.92 7.35 10.81
N GLN A 54 28.24 8.23 9.85
CA GLN A 54 27.21 8.92 9.07
C GLN A 54 26.38 7.97 8.20
N SER A 55 26.99 6.94 7.63
CA SER A 55 26.27 5.94 6.85
C SER A 55 25.40 5.06 7.75
N ALA A 56 25.86 4.73 8.95
CA ALA A 56 25.05 4.00 9.93
C ALA A 56 23.82 4.81 10.36
N CYS A 57 23.95 6.12 10.58
CA CYS A 57 22.81 7.01 10.86
C CYS A 57 21.80 7.03 9.70
N LEU A 58 22.28 7.18 8.46
CA LEU A 58 21.40 7.17 7.29
C LEU A 58 20.65 5.84 7.12
N VAL A 59 21.32 4.70 7.37
CA VAL A 59 20.68 3.39 7.33
C VAL A 59 19.58 3.27 8.38
N LYS A 60 19.81 3.75 9.61
CA LYS A 60 18.77 3.78 10.65
C LYS A 60 17.57 4.63 10.25
N GLU A 61 17.79 5.82 9.68
CA GLU A 61 16.72 6.67 9.18
C GLU A 61 15.93 6.00 8.04
N ILE A 62 16.61 5.36 7.09
CA ILE A 62 15.97 4.62 6.01
C ILE A 62 15.06 3.53 6.60
N LEU A 63 15.60 2.69 7.49
CA LEU A 63 14.83 1.60 8.10
C LEU A 63 13.58 2.11 8.83
N ALA A 64 13.69 3.24 9.54
CA ALA A 64 12.55 3.85 10.22
C ALA A 64 11.46 4.30 9.23
N GLU A 65 11.83 4.91 8.11
CA GLU A 65 10.86 5.34 7.08
C GLU A 65 10.23 4.14 6.35
N GLU A 66 10.99 3.07 6.08
CA GLU A 66 10.45 1.83 5.47
C GLU A 66 9.46 1.14 6.42
N GLU A 67 9.78 1.10 7.71
CA GLU A 67 8.89 0.52 8.73
C GLU A 67 7.59 1.33 8.85
N ALA A 68 7.69 2.65 8.91
CA ALA A 68 6.51 3.51 8.93
C ALA A 68 5.67 3.35 7.65
N ALA A 69 6.29 3.23 6.47
CA ALA A 69 5.58 2.94 5.23
C ALA A 69 4.85 1.58 5.28
N ARG A 70 5.47 0.56 5.89
CA ARG A 70 4.86 -0.77 6.08
C ARG A 70 3.63 -0.69 6.97
N GLU A 71 3.72 0.02 8.10
CA GLU A 71 2.59 0.22 9.01
C GLU A 71 1.40 0.89 8.31
N GLU A 72 1.66 1.91 7.47
CA GLU A 72 0.61 2.57 6.68
C GLU A 72 -0.05 1.60 5.67
N LEU A 73 0.72 0.73 5.01
CA LEU A 73 0.15 -0.29 4.12
C LEU A 73 -0.74 -1.29 4.88
N VAL A 74 -0.35 -1.69 6.09
CA VAL A 74 -1.15 -2.60 6.92
C VAL A 74 -2.49 -1.95 7.29
N ARG A 75 -2.46 -0.70 7.76
CA ARG A 75 -3.68 0.08 8.08
C ARG A 75 -4.57 0.23 6.85
N TRP A 76 -3.97 0.51 5.69
CA TRP A 76 -4.74 0.64 4.45
C TRP A 76 -5.39 -0.68 4.06
N ARG A 77 -4.67 -1.80 4.15
CA ARG A 77 -5.21 -3.15 3.88
C ARG A 77 -6.41 -3.46 4.77
N GLU A 78 -6.33 -3.14 6.06
CA GLU A 78 -7.44 -3.34 7.00
C GLU A 78 -8.67 -2.51 6.60
N LYS A 79 -8.46 -1.24 6.25
CA LYS A 79 -9.55 -0.37 5.79
C LYS A 79 -10.19 -0.86 4.48
N VAL A 80 -9.39 -1.31 3.52
CA VAL A 80 -9.89 -1.90 2.26
C VAL A 80 -10.68 -3.18 2.54
N ALA A 81 -10.23 -4.01 3.48
CA ALA A 81 -10.96 -5.21 3.87
C ALA A 81 -12.33 -4.86 4.50
N GLU A 82 -12.40 -3.81 5.32
CA GLU A 82 -13.67 -3.31 5.87
C GLU A 82 -14.60 -2.79 4.77
N GLU A 83 -14.10 -1.94 3.88
CA GLU A 83 -14.84 -1.41 2.73
C GLU A 83 -15.38 -2.56 1.85
N PHE A 84 -14.56 -3.58 1.59
CA PHE A 84 -14.96 -4.78 0.86
C PHE A 84 -16.09 -5.56 1.57
N CYS A 85 -15.99 -5.76 2.88
CA CYS A 85 -17.04 -6.42 3.67
C CYS A 85 -18.37 -5.66 3.57
N GLN A 86 -18.34 -4.33 3.59
CA GLN A 86 -19.55 -3.51 3.44
C GLN A 86 -20.17 -3.68 2.05
N LEU A 87 -19.36 -3.65 0.98
CA LEU A 87 -19.83 -3.89 -0.37
C LEU A 87 -20.47 -5.28 -0.52
N GLN A 88 -19.89 -6.30 0.12
CA GLN A 88 -20.45 -7.65 0.11
C GLN A 88 -21.82 -7.70 0.80
N LYS A 89 -21.96 -7.09 1.99
CA LYS A 89 -23.26 -7.00 2.69
C LYS A 89 -24.33 -6.33 1.82
N TRP A 90 -23.97 -5.24 1.13
CA TRP A 90 -24.91 -4.52 0.27
C TRP A 90 -25.32 -5.36 -0.94
N ARG A 91 -24.38 -6.10 -1.53
CA ARG A 91 -24.66 -7.04 -2.61
C ARG A 91 -25.63 -8.14 -2.18
N GLU A 92 -25.42 -8.75 -1.01
CA GLU A 92 -26.30 -9.77 -0.46
C GLU A 92 -27.71 -9.22 -0.22
N LEU A 93 -27.81 -8.02 0.36
CA LEU A 93 -29.10 -7.36 0.59
C LEU A 93 -29.86 -7.12 -0.72
N ILE A 94 -29.19 -6.61 -1.76
CA ILE A 94 -29.80 -6.40 -3.08
C ILE A 94 -30.27 -7.72 -3.69
N GLN A 95 -29.49 -8.79 -3.55
CA GLN A 95 -29.86 -10.12 -4.04
C GLN A 95 -31.10 -10.67 -3.32
N HIS A 96 -31.16 -10.53 -2.00
CA HIS A 96 -32.33 -10.93 -1.22
C HIS A 96 -33.58 -10.14 -1.61
N GLN A 97 -33.48 -8.81 -1.77
CA GLN A 97 -34.61 -7.99 -2.23
C GLN A 97 -35.11 -8.41 -3.62
N ARG A 98 -34.19 -8.71 -4.54
CA ARG A 98 -34.53 -9.21 -5.88
C ARG A 98 -35.22 -10.58 -5.83
N ALA A 99 -34.81 -11.47 -4.92
CA ALA A 99 -35.43 -12.78 -4.74
C ALA A 99 -36.84 -12.71 -4.13
N LEU A 100 -37.13 -11.68 -3.32
CA LEU A 100 -38.44 -11.48 -2.68
C LEU A 100 -39.46 -10.77 -3.59
N ALA A 101 -39.02 -9.99 -4.57
CA ALA A 101 -39.88 -9.31 -5.55
C ALA A 101 -40.90 -10.24 -6.27
N PRO A 102 -40.54 -11.43 -6.78
CA PRO A 102 -41.51 -12.33 -7.42
C PRO A 102 -42.50 -13.00 -6.45
N VAL A 103 -42.19 -13.09 -5.15
CA VAL A 103 -43.10 -13.67 -4.14
C VAL A 103 -44.21 -12.69 -3.76
N ARG A 104 -43.89 -11.38 -3.73
CA ARG A 104 -44.86 -10.32 -3.43
C ARG A 104 -45.97 -10.21 -4.48
N ASN A 105 -45.65 -10.39 -5.76
CA ASN A 105 -46.65 -10.34 -6.84
C ASN A 105 -47.65 -11.51 -6.76
N ARG A 106 -47.21 -12.72 -6.41
CA ARG A 106 -48.11 -13.89 -6.29
C ARG A 106 -49.04 -13.84 -5.07
N LEU A 107 -48.66 -13.13 -4.02
CA LEU A 107 -49.52 -12.93 -2.84
C LEU A 107 -50.60 -11.87 -3.07
N PHE A 108 -50.38 -10.93 -3.99
CA PHE A 108 -51.40 -9.96 -4.40
C PHE A 108 -52.40 -10.53 -5.41
N GLU A 109 -51.96 -11.38 -6.35
CA GLU A 109 -52.84 -12.01 -7.35
C GLU A 109 -53.81 -13.06 -6.78
N ARG A 110 -53.59 -13.56 -5.56
CA ARG A 110 -54.50 -14.52 -4.89
C ARG A 110 -55.55 -13.85 -3.99
N ARG A 111 -55.63 -12.52 -3.97
CA ARG A 111 -56.62 -11.74 -3.19
C ARG A 111 -57.60 -10.95 -4.07
N CYS A 112 -57.62 -11.18 -5.38
CA CYS A 112 -58.64 -10.65 -6.30
C CYS A 112 -59.51 -11.80 -6.81
#